data_AF-A0A353N9A6-F1
#
_entry.id   AF-A0A353N9A6-F1
#
_cell.length_a   1.000
_cell.length_b   1.000
_cell.length_c   1.000
_cell.angle_alpha   90.00
_cell.angle_beta   90.00
_cell.angle_gamma   90.00
#
_symmetry.space_group_name_H-M   'P 1'
#
loop_
_entity.id
_entity.type
_entity.pdbx_description
1 polymer ?
#
loop_
_entity_poly.entity_id
_entity_poly.type
_entity_poly.pdbx_seq_one_letter_code
_entity_poly.pdbx_strand_id
1 'polypeptide(L)'
;KGRRRALYGFLALTMMTFTLPLIFFLFGIYLDPALLFLAGLSNWLLVFIEEFYKLRTEERRLKELFSKYLSPQVMNQVLRGPRPDLNGQRQTITVLIADLRGFTAFAESKTPEEVVKILNCHLSLMTDIIFTYGGTLDKFLGDAVLALFGAPLSQRDHAQRALAAALAISKLFSENSKYLPVGIGLSTGEAMIGNIGGGKRLEYTAVGDTVNIAARLQELAGPGEIWATVDTVTSGEKQSVVSEWRVMKLRGRETSVRIGIIKSEGS
;
A
#
# COMPACT_ATOMS: atom_id res chain seq x y z
N LYS A 1 -12.24 12.67 -23.01
CA LYS A 1 -12.65 13.75 -23.96
C LYS A 1 -11.45 14.56 -24.50
N GLY A 2 -10.41 14.87 -23.71
CA GLY A 2 -9.21 15.57 -24.19
C GLY A 2 -8.37 14.82 -25.24
N ARG A 3 -8.15 13.51 -25.06
CA ARG A 3 -7.32 12.70 -25.98
C ARG A 3 -7.81 12.67 -27.42
N ARG A 4 -9.14 12.63 -27.64
CA ARG A 4 -9.72 12.68 -28.99
C ARG A 4 -9.52 14.05 -29.64
N ARG A 5 -9.67 15.15 -28.89
CA ARG A 5 -9.47 16.51 -29.41
C ARG A 5 -8.01 16.78 -29.79
N ALA A 6 -7.05 16.34 -28.98
CA ALA A 6 -5.63 16.45 -29.31
C ALA A 6 -5.26 15.63 -30.55
N LEU A 7 -5.80 14.41 -30.67
CA LEU A 7 -5.58 13.55 -31.84
C LEU A 7 -6.15 14.15 -33.12
N TYR A 8 -7.35 14.72 -33.08
CA TYR A 8 -7.94 15.41 -34.23
C TYR A 8 -7.18 16.70 -34.60
N GLY A 9 -6.70 17.46 -33.61
CA GLY A 9 -5.85 18.62 -33.84
C GLY A 9 -4.53 18.25 -34.51
N PHE A 10 -3.90 17.16 -34.07
CA PHE A 10 -2.68 16.63 -34.67
C PHE A 10 -2.88 16.17 -36.13
N LEU A 11 -3.94 15.40 -36.39
CA LEU A 11 -4.29 14.96 -37.74
C LEU A 11 -4.55 16.16 -38.66
N ALA A 12 -5.27 17.17 -38.18
CA ALA A 12 -5.54 18.38 -38.95
C ALA A 12 -4.25 19.15 -39.28
N LEU A 13 -3.36 19.36 -38.30
CA LEU A 13 -2.09 20.07 -38.53
C LEU A 13 -1.18 19.32 -39.51
N THR A 14 -1.13 18.00 -39.38
CA THR A 14 -0.35 17.13 -40.26
C THR A 14 -0.89 17.15 -41.68
N MET A 15 -2.22 17.03 -41.86
CA MET A 15 -2.81 17.20 -43.20
C MET A 15 -2.53 18.58 -43.78
N MET A 16 -2.62 19.64 -42.97
CA MET A 16 -2.37 21.02 -43.39
C MET A 16 -0.92 21.24 -43.87
N THR A 17 0.06 20.57 -43.25
CA THR A 17 1.46 20.60 -43.72
C THR A 17 1.67 19.94 -45.09
N PHE A 18 0.80 19.02 -45.51
CA PHE A 18 0.88 18.37 -46.82
C PHE A 18 -0.04 19.01 -47.88
N THR A 19 -1.20 19.56 -47.49
CA THR A 19 -2.18 20.12 -48.43
C THR A 19 -1.90 21.56 -48.81
N LEU A 20 -1.41 22.41 -47.90
CA LEU A 20 -1.07 23.81 -48.20
C LEU A 20 0.01 23.94 -49.28
N PRO A 21 1.13 23.18 -49.24
CA PRO A 21 2.15 23.25 -50.28
C PRO A 21 1.63 22.84 -51.65
N LEU A 22 0.74 21.85 -51.70
CA LEU A 22 0.10 21.41 -52.93
C LEU A 22 -0.79 22.50 -53.53
N ILE A 23 -1.51 23.23 -52.69
CA ILE A 23 -2.31 24.39 -53.12
C ILE A 23 -1.40 25.50 -53.65
N PHE A 24 -0.34 25.87 -52.92
CA PHE A 24 0.61 26.89 -53.37
C PHE A 24 1.27 26.53 -54.71
N PHE A 25 1.59 25.26 -54.92
CA PHE A 25 2.11 24.74 -56.18
C PHE A 25 1.12 24.94 -57.35
N LEU A 26 -0.18 24.71 -57.15
CA LEU A 26 -1.22 24.93 -58.18
C LEU A 26 -1.39 26.42 -58.56
N PHE A 27 -1.05 27.34 -57.65
CA PHE A 27 -1.04 28.79 -57.90
C PHE A 27 0.32 29.32 -58.41
N GLY A 28 1.28 28.44 -58.71
CA GLY A 28 2.60 28.81 -59.23
C GLY A 28 3.57 29.36 -58.17
N ILE A 29 3.25 29.21 -56.88
CA ILE A 29 4.11 29.61 -55.77
C ILE A 29 4.91 28.39 -55.31
N TYR A 30 6.20 28.40 -55.57
CA TYR A 30 7.10 27.32 -55.17
C TYR A 30 7.66 27.58 -53.78
N LEU A 31 7.31 26.73 -52.82
CA LEU A 31 7.92 26.67 -51.50
C LEU A 31 9.09 25.70 -51.53
N ASP A 32 10.21 26.07 -50.90
CA ASP A 32 11.35 25.17 -50.74
C ASP A 32 10.92 23.90 -49.98
N PRO A 33 11.04 22.70 -50.57
CA PRO A 33 10.70 21.45 -49.90
C PRO A 33 11.41 21.28 -48.56
N ALA A 34 12.64 21.79 -48.41
CA ALA A 34 13.40 21.69 -47.17
C ALA A 34 12.69 22.39 -46.00
N LEU A 35 12.08 23.56 -46.24
CA LEU A 35 11.33 24.31 -45.21
C LEU A 35 10.08 23.54 -44.76
N LEU A 36 9.41 22.84 -45.67
CA LEU A 36 8.22 22.04 -45.37
C LEU A 36 8.56 20.80 -44.56
N PHE A 37 9.65 20.12 -44.90
CA PHE A 37 10.15 18.99 -44.11
C PHE A 37 10.56 19.42 -42.70
N LEU A 38 11.25 20.55 -42.54
CA LEU A 38 11.63 21.09 -41.24
C LEU A 38 10.42 21.49 -40.39
N ALA A 39 9.39 22.09 -41.00
CA ALA A 39 8.14 22.43 -40.31
C ALA A 39 7.34 21.19 -39.87
N GLY A 40 7.29 20.15 -40.71
CA GLY A 40 6.68 18.87 -40.35
C GLY A 40 7.44 18.16 -39.22
N LEU A 41 8.77 18.15 -39.30
CA LEU A 41 9.64 17.54 -38.29
C LEU A 41 9.53 18.26 -36.94
N SER A 42 9.47 19.60 -36.93
CA SER A 42 9.34 20.38 -35.69
C SER A 42 7.98 20.17 -35.02
N ASN A 43 6.89 20.10 -35.82
CA ASN A 43 5.56 19.75 -35.31
C ASN A 43 5.55 18.33 -34.71
N TRP A 44 6.17 17.37 -35.40
CA TRP A 44 6.28 16.00 -34.90
C TRP A 44 7.10 15.93 -33.62
N LEU A 45 8.22 16.65 -33.55
CA LEU A 45 9.07 16.78 -32.35
C LEU A 45 8.31 17.39 -31.18
N LEU A 46 7.53 18.45 -31.40
CA LEU A 46 6.75 19.10 -30.34
C LEU A 46 5.73 18.14 -29.72
N VAL A 47 4.99 17.42 -30.57
CA VAL A 47 3.99 16.43 -30.14
C VAL A 47 4.66 15.26 -29.43
N PHE A 48 5.78 14.78 -29.97
CA PHE A 48 6.58 13.73 -29.34
C PHE A 48 7.05 14.16 -27.95
N ILE A 49 7.56 15.38 -27.81
CA ILE A 49 8.00 15.96 -26.54
C ILE A 49 6.83 16.03 -25.54
N GLU A 50 5.67 16.54 -25.94
CA GLU A 50 4.49 16.59 -25.06
C GLU A 50 4.06 15.20 -24.57
N GLU A 51 4.00 14.23 -25.47
CA GLU A 51 3.59 12.87 -25.13
C GLU A 51 4.62 12.19 -24.23
N PHE A 52 5.91 12.43 -24.50
CA PHE A 52 7.02 11.95 -23.68
C PHE A 52 7.00 12.53 -22.26
N TYR A 53 6.71 13.83 -22.11
CA TYR A 53 6.56 14.47 -20.81
C TYR A 53 5.32 13.95 -20.05
N LYS A 54 4.20 13.71 -20.74
CA LYS A 54 2.99 13.13 -20.12
C LYS A 54 3.24 11.74 -19.57
N LEU A 55 3.89 10.86 -20.34
CA LEU A 55 4.25 9.49 -19.90
C LEU A 55 5.13 9.51 -18.65
N ARG A 56 6.16 10.36 -18.60
CA ARG A 56 7.02 10.50 -17.41
C ARG A 56 6.30 11.07 -16.19
N THR A 57 5.32 11.95 -16.41
CA THR A 57 4.58 12.59 -15.31
C THR A 57 3.60 11.61 -14.67
N GLU A 58 2.94 10.75 -15.46
CA GLU A 58 2.07 9.70 -14.93
C GLU A 58 2.85 8.68 -14.10
N GLU A 59 4.02 8.25 -14.58
CA GLU A 59 4.89 7.35 -13.80
C GLU A 59 5.33 7.98 -12.48
N ARG A 60 5.71 9.26 -12.48
CA ARG A 60 6.08 9.98 -11.24
C ARG A 60 4.92 10.07 -10.27
N ARG A 61 3.73 10.42 -10.75
CA ARG A 61 2.52 10.50 -9.90
C ARG A 61 2.15 9.15 -9.30
N LEU A 62 2.23 8.07 -10.07
CA LEU A 62 2.00 6.71 -9.56
C LEU A 62 3.04 6.33 -8.50
N LYS A 63 4.33 6.60 -8.75
CA LYS A 63 5.40 6.38 -7.76
C LYS A 63 5.17 7.16 -6.47
N GLU A 64 4.83 8.44 -6.57
CA GLU A 64 4.54 9.28 -5.40
C GLU A 64 3.33 8.79 -4.61
N LEU A 65 2.26 8.36 -5.29
CA LEU A 65 1.06 7.83 -4.64
C LEU A 65 1.37 6.53 -3.88
N PHE A 66 2.03 5.57 -4.53
CA PHE A 66 2.33 4.29 -3.89
C PHE A 66 3.46 4.37 -2.86
N SER A 67 4.33 5.40 -2.90
CA SER A 67 5.47 5.54 -1.97
C SER A 67 5.04 5.72 -0.51
N LYS A 68 3.81 6.17 -0.29
CA LYS A 68 3.24 6.38 1.04
C LYS A 68 2.67 5.10 1.66
N TYR A 69 2.42 4.07 0.85
CA TYR A 69 1.72 2.86 1.27
C TYR A 69 2.58 1.59 1.12
N LEU A 70 3.58 1.60 0.23
CA LEU A 70 4.44 0.46 -0.04
C LEU A 70 5.85 0.69 0.52
N SER A 71 6.45 -0.35 1.10
CA SER A 71 7.89 -0.32 1.42
C SER A 71 8.71 -0.06 0.15
N PRO A 72 9.91 0.56 0.27
CA PRO A 72 10.78 0.83 -0.88
C PRO A 72 11.12 -0.43 -1.70
N GLN A 73 11.18 -1.58 -1.05
CA GLN A 73 11.46 -2.88 -1.66
C GLN A 73 10.28 -3.35 -2.54
N VAL A 74 9.06 -3.25 -2.01
CA VAL A 74 7.83 -3.58 -2.73
C VAL A 74 7.62 -2.60 -3.89
N MET A 75 7.85 -1.31 -3.68
CA MET A 75 7.80 -0.30 -4.74
C MET A 75 8.75 -0.64 -5.91
N ASN A 76 10.01 -0.93 -5.62
CA ASN A 76 11.00 -1.25 -6.65
C ASN A 76 10.61 -2.50 -7.45
N GLN A 77 10.01 -3.49 -6.81
CA GLN A 77 9.55 -4.70 -7.47
C GLN A 77 8.28 -4.47 -8.30
N VAL A 78 7.32 -3.68 -7.82
CA VAL A 78 6.13 -3.27 -8.60
C VAL A 78 6.53 -2.48 -9.86
N LEU A 79 7.60 -1.68 -9.78
CA LEU A 79 8.12 -0.91 -10.91
C LEU A 79 8.93 -1.73 -11.92
N ARG A 80 9.53 -2.85 -11.49
CA ARG A 80 10.40 -3.70 -12.33
C ARG A 80 9.69 -4.93 -12.88
N GLY A 81 8.61 -5.37 -12.24
CA GLY A 81 7.89 -6.59 -12.58
C GLY A 81 6.64 -6.37 -13.45
N PRO A 82 5.94 -7.46 -13.84
CA PRO A 82 4.60 -7.35 -14.39
C PRO A 82 3.71 -6.59 -13.40
N ARG A 83 2.86 -5.69 -13.92
CA ARG A 83 1.97 -4.88 -13.10
C ARG A 83 1.13 -5.81 -12.22
N PRO A 84 1.08 -5.60 -10.89
CA PRO A 84 0.24 -6.43 -10.02
C PRO A 84 -1.21 -6.37 -10.50
N ASP A 85 -1.92 -7.50 -10.44
CA ASP A 85 -3.33 -7.52 -10.81
C ASP A 85 -4.14 -6.78 -9.74
N LEU A 86 -4.46 -5.53 -10.04
CA LEU A 86 -5.21 -4.66 -9.15
C LEU A 86 -6.72 -4.97 -9.18
N ASN A 87 -7.20 -5.84 -10.06
CA ASN A 87 -8.63 -6.21 -10.14
C ASN A 87 -9.03 -7.24 -9.07
N GLY A 88 -8.06 -7.77 -8.33
CA GLY A 88 -8.33 -8.72 -7.28
C GLY A 88 -7.70 -10.08 -7.53
N GLN A 89 -6.87 -10.55 -6.60
CA GLN A 89 -6.28 -11.88 -6.62
C GLN A 89 -6.46 -12.55 -5.27
N ARG A 90 -6.80 -13.85 -5.29
CA ARG A 90 -6.77 -14.69 -4.08
C ARG A 90 -5.32 -15.05 -3.76
N GLN A 91 -4.90 -14.78 -2.53
CA GLN A 91 -3.55 -15.09 -2.08
C GLN A 91 -3.52 -15.36 -0.58
N THR A 92 -2.60 -16.22 -0.15
CA THR A 92 -2.26 -16.37 1.26
C THR A 92 -1.39 -15.21 1.71
N ILE A 93 -1.82 -14.53 2.77
CA ILE A 93 -1.13 -13.37 3.36
C ILE A 93 -1.11 -13.47 4.87
N THR A 94 -0.27 -12.67 5.49
CA THR A 94 -0.36 -12.38 6.93
C THR A 94 -0.81 -10.94 7.13
N VAL A 95 -1.89 -10.77 7.89
CA VAL A 95 -2.42 -9.47 8.29
C VAL A 95 -1.90 -9.15 9.69
N LEU A 96 -1.36 -7.94 9.85
CA LEU A 96 -0.93 -7.38 11.12
C LEU A 96 -1.81 -6.18 11.42
N ILE A 97 -2.44 -6.18 12.60
CA ILE A 97 -3.14 -5.00 13.14
C ILE A 97 -2.50 -4.65 14.47
N ALA A 98 -2.04 -3.42 14.61
CA ALA A 98 -1.40 -2.90 15.82
C ALA A 98 -2.12 -1.63 16.27
N ASP A 99 -2.45 -1.55 17.55
CA ASP A 99 -3.34 -0.51 18.11
C ASP A 99 -2.84 -0.01 19.46
N LEU A 100 -3.07 1.27 19.76
CA LEU A 100 -2.57 1.93 20.96
C LEU A 100 -3.50 1.65 22.15
N ARG A 101 -2.94 1.11 23.23
CA ARG A 101 -3.68 0.88 24.47
C ARG A 101 -3.74 2.13 25.31
N GLY A 102 -4.97 2.50 25.68
CA GLY A 102 -5.27 3.70 26.47
C GLY A 102 -5.33 4.99 25.66
N PHE A 103 -5.29 4.93 24.33
CA PHE A 103 -5.32 6.14 23.49
C PHE A 103 -6.60 6.95 23.64
N THR A 104 -7.77 6.33 23.72
CA THR A 104 -9.03 7.06 23.93
C THR A 104 -8.99 7.91 25.21
N ALA A 105 -8.56 7.31 26.33
CA ALA A 105 -8.42 8.02 27.60
C ALA A 105 -7.34 9.12 27.55
N PHE A 106 -6.25 8.85 26.82
CA PHE A 106 -5.23 9.87 26.52
C PHE A 106 -5.83 11.04 25.71
N ALA A 107 -6.63 10.77 24.70
CA ALA A 107 -7.22 11.77 23.83
C ALA A 107 -8.25 12.66 24.54
N GLU A 108 -9.01 12.09 25.49
CA GLU A 108 -9.98 12.84 26.30
C GLU A 108 -9.33 13.83 27.28
N SER A 109 -8.08 13.59 27.68
CA SER A 109 -7.37 14.38 28.69
C SER A 109 -6.35 15.37 28.10
N LYS A 110 -6.29 15.48 26.77
CA LYS A 110 -5.26 16.26 26.05
C LYS A 110 -5.87 17.19 25.02
N THR A 111 -5.08 18.20 24.63
CA THR A 111 -5.47 19.10 23.55
C THR A 111 -5.43 18.35 22.20
N PRO A 112 -6.30 18.69 21.23
CA PRO A 112 -6.28 18.07 19.90
C PRO A 112 -4.90 18.08 19.23
N GLU A 113 -4.13 19.16 19.42
CA GLU A 113 -2.78 19.32 18.88
C GLU A 113 -1.80 18.29 19.48
N GLU A 114 -1.86 18.07 20.79
CA GLU A 114 -1.06 17.04 21.47
C GLU A 114 -1.45 15.64 21.02
N VAL A 115 -2.76 15.38 20.88
CA VAL A 115 -3.28 14.09 20.40
C VAL A 115 -2.77 13.78 19.01
N VAL A 116 -2.90 14.72 18.07
CA VAL A 116 -2.42 14.54 16.69
C VAL A 116 -0.90 14.35 16.65
N LYS A 117 -0.14 15.08 17.46
CA LYS A 117 1.32 14.94 17.53
C LYS A 117 1.73 13.54 17.99
N ILE A 118 1.11 13.02 19.04
CA ILE A 118 1.38 11.69 19.59
C ILE A 118 0.92 10.61 18.62
N LEU A 119 -0.29 10.74 18.08
CA LEU A 119 -0.85 9.81 17.10
C LEU A 119 0.07 9.67 15.88
N ASN A 120 0.44 10.79 15.24
CA ASN A 120 1.33 10.75 14.08
C ASN A 120 2.69 10.15 14.41
N CYS A 121 3.26 10.47 15.57
CA CYS A 121 4.53 9.88 16.02
C CYS A 121 4.42 8.35 16.15
N HIS A 122 3.37 7.84 16.81
CA HIS A 122 3.19 6.41 17.04
C HIS A 122 2.89 5.66 15.73
N LEU A 123 1.99 6.21 14.89
CA LEU A 123 1.67 5.64 13.58
C LEU A 123 2.90 5.60 12.66
N SER A 124 3.74 6.65 12.67
CA SER A 124 5.00 6.66 11.91
C SER A 124 5.97 5.58 12.39
N LEU A 125 6.21 5.47 13.70
CA LEU A 125 7.11 4.45 14.26
C LEU A 125 6.66 3.03 13.90
N MET A 126 5.36 2.72 14.01
CA MET A 126 4.82 1.42 13.62
C MET A 126 4.99 1.17 12.12
N THR A 127 4.68 2.17 11.29
CA THR A 127 4.79 2.08 9.82
C THR A 127 6.23 1.86 9.38
N ASP A 128 7.19 2.57 9.96
CA ASP A 128 8.62 2.44 9.63
C ASP A 128 9.14 1.02 9.95
N ILE A 129 8.70 0.45 11.08
CA ILE A 129 9.02 -0.94 11.43
C ILE A 129 8.39 -1.90 10.41
N ILE A 130 7.10 -1.74 10.10
CA ILE A 130 6.39 -2.58 9.11
C ILE A 130 7.13 -2.57 7.76
N PHE A 131 7.52 -1.39 7.29
CA PHE A 131 8.27 -1.25 6.04
C PHE A 131 9.66 -1.86 6.10
N THR A 132 10.35 -1.77 7.24
CA THR A 132 11.67 -2.39 7.45
C THR A 132 11.62 -3.91 7.27
N TYR A 133 10.53 -4.55 7.69
CA TYR A 133 10.32 -5.99 7.51
C TYR A 133 9.70 -6.36 6.16
N GLY A 134 9.45 -5.39 5.29
CA GLY A 134 8.90 -5.60 3.94
C GLY A 134 7.38 -5.71 3.90
N GLY A 135 6.68 -5.26 4.94
CA GLY A 135 5.23 -5.15 4.93
C GLY A 135 4.73 -4.00 4.05
N THR A 136 3.44 -4.05 3.75
CA THR A 136 2.71 -3.01 3.02
C THR A 136 1.66 -2.42 3.95
N LEU A 137 1.62 -1.09 4.05
CA LEU A 137 0.58 -0.38 4.79
C LEU A 137 -0.69 -0.39 3.94
N ASP A 138 -1.77 -0.97 4.44
CA ASP A 138 -3.09 -0.90 3.81
C ASP A 138 -3.74 0.44 4.19
N LYS A 139 -4.01 0.61 5.49
CA LYS A 139 -4.62 1.84 6.02
C LYS A 139 -4.42 2.02 7.52
N PHE A 140 -4.65 3.25 7.96
CA PHE A 140 -4.85 3.56 9.37
C PHE A 140 -6.33 3.39 9.75
N LEU A 141 -6.58 2.90 10.96
CA LEU A 141 -7.90 2.67 11.54
C LEU A 141 -7.98 3.44 12.87
N GLY A 142 -8.11 4.76 12.80
CA GLY A 142 -7.97 5.62 13.97
C GLY A 142 -6.52 5.65 14.47
N ASP A 143 -6.28 5.08 15.65
CA ASP A 143 -4.98 4.87 16.28
C ASP A 143 -4.33 3.53 15.96
N ALA A 144 -5.01 2.68 15.19
CA ALA A 144 -4.48 1.41 14.72
C ALA A 144 -3.87 1.48 13.31
N VAL A 145 -2.91 0.60 13.06
CA VAL A 145 -2.29 0.35 11.75
C VAL A 145 -2.72 -1.02 11.25
N LEU A 146 -3.23 -1.10 10.01
CA LEU A 146 -3.44 -2.37 9.30
C LEU A 146 -2.37 -2.52 8.22
N ALA A 147 -1.61 -3.61 8.30
CA ALA A 147 -0.57 -3.95 7.34
C ALA A 147 -0.72 -5.36 6.79
N LEU A 148 -0.26 -5.53 5.55
CA LEU A 148 -0.30 -6.77 4.81
C LEU A 148 1.12 -7.23 4.51
N PHE A 149 1.40 -8.49 4.79
CA PHE A 149 2.62 -9.18 4.39
C PHE A 149 2.27 -10.24 3.35
N GLY A 150 3.11 -10.36 2.32
CA GLY A 150 2.80 -11.15 1.13
C GLY A 150 1.89 -10.46 0.12
N ALA A 151 1.60 -9.16 0.28
CA ALA A 151 0.86 -8.34 -0.67
C ALA A 151 1.51 -6.96 -0.82
N PRO A 152 1.44 -6.29 -1.99
CA PRO A 152 0.92 -6.75 -3.29
C PRO A 152 1.78 -7.80 -3.98
N LEU A 153 2.95 -8.11 -3.42
CA LEU A 153 3.89 -9.06 -3.97
C LEU A 153 3.99 -10.27 -3.06
N SER A 154 3.97 -11.46 -3.64
CA SER A 154 4.10 -12.71 -2.90
C SER A 154 5.45 -12.79 -2.18
N GLN A 155 5.39 -13.08 -0.89
CA GLN A 155 6.55 -13.28 -0.01
C GLN A 155 6.39 -14.66 0.62
N ARG A 156 7.33 -15.59 0.40
CA ARG A 156 7.22 -16.95 0.98
C ARG A 156 7.31 -16.94 2.50
N ASP A 157 7.99 -15.94 3.05
CA ASP A 157 8.27 -15.71 4.47
C ASP A 157 7.34 -14.63 5.08
N HIS A 158 6.18 -14.35 4.47
CA HIS A 158 5.28 -13.28 4.92
C HIS A 158 4.92 -13.38 6.41
N ALA A 159 4.67 -14.59 6.93
CA ALA A 159 4.32 -14.82 8.33
C ALA A 159 5.50 -14.53 9.27
N GLN A 160 6.71 -14.93 8.89
CA GLN A 160 7.94 -14.66 9.65
C GLN A 160 8.22 -13.16 9.74
N ARG A 161 8.09 -12.45 8.62
CA ARG A 161 8.26 -11.00 8.54
C ARG A 161 7.26 -10.26 9.41
N ALA A 162 5.98 -10.65 9.33
CA ALA A 162 4.91 -10.05 10.12
C ALA A 162 5.15 -10.27 11.62
N LEU A 163 5.53 -11.48 12.03
CA LEU A 163 5.83 -11.78 13.43
C LEU A 163 7.05 -11.00 13.93
N ALA A 164 8.10 -10.91 13.13
CA ALA A 164 9.28 -10.12 13.48
C ALA A 164 8.97 -8.62 13.61
N ALA A 165 8.14 -8.07 12.72
CA ALA A 165 7.66 -6.70 12.82
C ALA A 165 6.84 -6.47 14.10
N ALA A 166 5.92 -7.38 14.42
CA ALA A 166 5.12 -7.31 15.64
C ALA A 166 5.98 -7.32 16.91
N LEU A 167 6.99 -8.21 16.96
CA LEU A 167 7.95 -8.26 18.07
C LEU A 167 8.74 -6.95 18.19
N ALA A 168 9.20 -6.38 17.09
CA ALA A 168 9.93 -5.11 17.10
C ALA A 168 9.05 -3.93 17.55
N ILE A 169 7.78 -3.88 17.12
CA ILE A 169 6.81 -2.89 17.59
C ILE A 169 6.57 -3.07 19.10
N SER A 170 6.19 -4.27 19.55
CA SER A 170 5.93 -4.53 20.97
C SER A 170 7.12 -4.17 21.85
N LYS A 171 8.34 -4.52 21.42
CA LYS A 171 9.57 -4.17 22.13
C LYS A 171 9.81 -2.67 22.23
N LEU A 172 9.74 -1.94 21.11
CA LEU A 172 9.98 -0.49 21.10
C LEU A 172 9.03 0.28 22.02
N PHE A 173 7.75 -0.11 22.02
CA PHE A 173 6.72 0.58 22.80
C PHE A 173 6.67 0.12 24.26
N SER A 174 7.13 -1.09 24.58
CA SER A 174 7.23 -1.55 25.97
C SER A 174 8.48 -1.01 26.69
N GLU A 175 9.61 -0.88 26.01
CA GLU A 175 10.86 -0.38 26.60
C GLU A 175 10.87 1.15 26.82
N ASN A 176 9.95 1.89 26.18
CA ASN A 176 9.88 3.34 26.28
C ASN A 176 8.58 3.80 26.93
N SER A 177 8.68 4.12 28.23
CA SER A 177 7.53 4.58 29.05
C SER A 177 6.86 5.87 28.57
N LYS A 178 7.44 6.58 27.58
CA LYS A 178 6.82 7.75 26.95
C LYS A 178 5.80 7.38 25.88
N TYR A 179 5.79 6.13 25.42
CA TYR A 179 4.87 5.65 24.40
C TYR A 179 3.71 4.89 25.03
N LEU A 180 2.56 4.98 24.38
CA LEU A 180 1.41 4.16 24.75
C LEU A 180 1.70 2.71 24.36
N PRO A 181 1.49 1.72 25.24
CA PRO A 181 1.73 0.33 24.90
C PRO A 181 0.82 -0.12 23.76
N VAL A 182 1.23 -1.11 22.99
CA VAL A 182 0.53 -1.55 21.77
C VAL A 182 -0.04 -2.95 21.98
N GLY A 183 -1.27 -3.17 21.55
CA GLY A 183 -1.83 -4.52 21.39
C GLY A 183 -1.78 -4.92 19.92
N ILE A 184 -1.30 -6.13 19.62
CA ILE A 184 -1.06 -6.58 18.24
C ILE A 184 -1.80 -7.89 17.95
N GLY A 185 -2.54 -7.92 16.84
CA GLY A 185 -3.19 -9.10 16.29
C GLY A 185 -2.58 -9.53 14.97
N LEU A 186 -2.33 -10.82 14.82
CA LEU A 186 -1.77 -11.43 13.61
C LEU A 186 -2.63 -12.60 13.13
N SER A 187 -2.93 -12.62 11.84
CA SER A 187 -3.61 -13.76 11.21
C SER A 187 -3.03 -14.07 9.85
N THR A 188 -2.75 -15.34 9.61
CA THR A 188 -2.32 -15.87 8.33
C THR A 188 -3.45 -16.69 7.72
N GLY A 189 -3.74 -16.45 6.44
CA GLY A 189 -4.78 -17.17 5.72
C GLY A 189 -5.02 -16.61 4.32
N GLU A 190 -5.93 -17.24 3.58
CA GLU A 190 -6.35 -16.73 2.28
C GLU A 190 -7.17 -15.43 2.41
N ALA A 191 -6.87 -14.47 1.54
CA ALA A 191 -7.66 -13.27 1.36
C ALA A 191 -7.75 -12.92 -0.13
N MET A 192 -8.78 -12.14 -0.47
CA MET A 192 -8.90 -11.48 -1.76
C MET A 192 -8.24 -10.11 -1.67
N ILE A 193 -7.26 -9.84 -2.52
CA ILE A 193 -6.47 -8.60 -2.46
C ILE A 193 -6.58 -7.86 -3.78
N GLY A 194 -6.95 -6.59 -3.74
CA GLY A 194 -7.06 -5.76 -4.94
C GLY A 194 -7.73 -4.43 -4.65
N ASN A 195 -8.10 -3.73 -5.71
CA ASN A 195 -8.91 -2.52 -5.65
C ASN A 195 -10.35 -2.89 -5.30
N ILE A 196 -10.72 -2.75 -4.04
CA ILE A 196 -12.04 -3.06 -3.51
C ILE A 196 -12.77 -1.75 -3.20
N GLY A 197 -14.05 -1.69 -3.56
CA GLY A 197 -14.88 -0.50 -3.35
C GLY A 197 -15.97 -0.36 -4.41
N GLY A 198 -16.62 0.80 -4.44
CA GLY A 198 -17.76 1.07 -5.32
C GLY A 198 -17.67 2.44 -5.99
N GLY A 199 -17.98 2.48 -7.29
CA GLY A 199 -18.10 3.73 -8.05
C GLY A 199 -16.78 4.50 -8.17
N LYS A 200 -16.67 5.63 -7.48
CA LYS A 200 -15.51 6.55 -7.56
C LYS A 200 -14.46 6.35 -6.47
N ARG A 201 -14.69 5.42 -5.52
CA ARG A 201 -13.77 5.13 -4.41
C ARG A 201 -13.38 3.66 -4.46
N LEU A 202 -12.14 3.43 -4.84
CA LEU A 202 -11.49 2.12 -4.82
C LEU A 202 -10.28 2.24 -3.90
N GLU A 203 -10.12 1.28 -3.00
CA GLU A 203 -8.98 1.17 -2.10
C GLU A 203 -8.28 -0.16 -2.37
N TYR A 204 -6.97 -0.14 -2.50
CA TYR A 204 -6.20 -1.37 -2.55
C TYR A 204 -6.15 -1.95 -1.14
N THR A 205 -6.81 -3.08 -0.91
CA THR A 205 -6.96 -3.67 0.43
C THR A 205 -7.18 -5.18 0.34
N ALA A 206 -7.09 -5.87 1.48
CA ALA A 206 -7.42 -7.28 1.60
C ALA A 206 -8.81 -7.46 2.21
N VAL A 207 -9.60 -8.37 1.64
CA VAL A 207 -10.88 -8.81 2.19
C VAL A 207 -10.88 -10.31 2.36
N GLY A 208 -11.20 -10.77 3.56
CA GLY A 208 -11.26 -12.19 3.88
C GLY A 208 -11.37 -12.41 5.38
N ASP A 209 -11.66 -13.64 5.76
CA ASP A 209 -11.82 -14.02 7.15
C ASP A 209 -10.53 -13.79 7.97
N THR A 210 -9.35 -13.93 7.34
CA THR A 210 -8.07 -13.65 8.00
C THR A 210 -7.96 -12.20 8.52
N VAL A 211 -8.52 -11.21 7.80
CA VAL A 211 -8.52 -9.81 8.22
C VAL A 211 -9.39 -9.63 9.47
N ASN A 212 -10.57 -10.26 9.48
CA ASN A 212 -11.48 -10.23 10.63
C ASN A 212 -10.90 -10.94 11.85
N ILE A 213 -10.17 -12.05 11.66
CA ILE A 213 -9.49 -12.75 12.74
C ILE A 213 -8.39 -11.85 13.31
N ALA A 214 -7.53 -11.26 12.47
CA ALA A 214 -6.48 -10.34 12.94
C ALA A 214 -7.06 -9.19 13.77
N ALA A 215 -8.17 -8.58 13.33
CA ALA A 215 -8.82 -7.49 14.06
C ALA A 215 -9.30 -7.94 15.44
N ARG A 216 -9.96 -9.10 15.53
CA ARG A 216 -10.43 -9.64 16.81
C ARG A 216 -9.29 -10.03 17.75
N LEU A 217 -8.21 -10.59 17.22
CA LEU A 217 -7.02 -10.90 18.03
C LEU A 217 -6.36 -9.63 18.53
N GLN A 218 -6.29 -8.60 17.68
CA GLN A 218 -5.81 -7.30 18.11
C GLN A 218 -6.68 -6.76 19.22
N GLU A 219 -8.01 -6.71 19.09
CA GLU A 219 -8.91 -6.21 20.14
C GLU A 219 -8.70 -6.90 21.51
N LEU A 220 -8.39 -8.20 21.49
CA LEU A 220 -8.18 -9.00 22.71
C LEU A 220 -6.78 -8.89 23.30
N ALA A 221 -5.79 -8.49 22.51
CA ALA A 221 -4.39 -8.42 22.95
C ALA A 221 -4.18 -7.34 24.01
N GLY A 222 -3.66 -7.70 25.18
CA GLY A 222 -3.31 -6.73 26.23
C GLY A 222 -2.19 -5.76 25.82
N PRO A 223 -1.88 -4.77 26.68
CA PRO A 223 -0.72 -3.87 26.50
C PRO A 223 0.59 -4.67 26.33
N GLY A 224 1.27 -4.49 25.21
CA GLY A 224 2.52 -5.20 24.88
C GLY A 224 2.34 -6.64 24.42
N GLU A 225 1.10 -7.16 24.38
CA GLU A 225 0.84 -8.52 23.94
C GLU A 225 0.67 -8.62 22.42
N ILE A 226 1.10 -9.76 21.88
CA ILE A 226 0.92 -10.14 20.50
C ILE A 226 0.11 -11.43 20.47
N TRP A 227 -1.03 -11.40 19.79
CA TRP A 227 -1.92 -12.55 19.62
C TRP A 227 -1.90 -12.98 18.17
N ALA A 228 -1.53 -14.23 17.90
CA ALA A 228 -1.35 -14.73 16.54
C ALA A 228 -2.09 -16.04 16.30
N THR A 229 -2.64 -16.23 15.11
CA THR A 229 -3.16 -17.55 14.72
C THR A 229 -2.04 -18.59 14.69
N VAL A 230 -2.39 -19.86 14.96
CA VAL A 230 -1.43 -20.98 14.90
C VAL A 230 -0.67 -21.00 13.58
N ASP A 231 -1.34 -20.75 12.44
CA ASP A 231 -0.73 -20.74 11.11
C ASP A 231 0.35 -19.66 10.98
N THR A 232 0.19 -18.52 11.66
CA THR A 232 1.21 -17.46 11.66
C THR A 232 2.43 -17.89 12.46
N VAL A 233 2.21 -18.47 13.64
CA VAL A 233 3.29 -18.89 14.55
C VAL A 233 4.06 -20.07 13.97
N THR A 234 3.38 -21.09 13.43
CA THR A 234 4.02 -22.31 12.92
C THR A 234 4.74 -22.10 11.60
N SER A 235 4.28 -21.15 10.78
CA SER A 235 5.02 -20.69 9.60
C SER A 235 6.26 -19.88 9.98
N GLY A 236 6.28 -19.34 11.20
CA GLY A 236 7.46 -18.77 11.83
C GLY A 236 8.40 -19.86 12.34
N GLU A 237 9.68 -19.84 11.99
CA GLU A 237 10.69 -20.75 12.59
C GLU A 237 10.92 -20.52 14.10
N LYS A 238 10.10 -19.68 14.76
CA LYS A 238 10.22 -19.25 16.17
C LYS A 238 9.00 -19.61 17.01
N GLN A 239 8.60 -20.89 17.02
CA GLN A 239 7.54 -21.38 17.92
C GLN A 239 7.87 -21.17 19.41
N SER A 240 9.16 -21.06 19.75
CA SER A 240 9.67 -20.87 21.11
C SER A 240 9.30 -19.53 21.77
N VAL A 241 8.69 -18.61 21.02
CA VAL A 241 8.33 -17.27 21.48
C VAL A 241 6.90 -17.21 22.04
N VAL A 242 6.11 -18.29 21.88
CA VAL A 242 4.76 -18.37 22.42
C VAL A 242 4.77 -18.70 23.90
N SER A 243 4.21 -17.81 24.71
CA SER A 243 4.06 -18.01 26.15
C SER A 243 2.86 -18.91 26.48
N GLU A 244 1.76 -18.79 25.74
CA GLU A 244 0.52 -19.52 26.00
C GLU A 244 -0.22 -19.87 24.71
N TRP A 245 -0.79 -21.07 24.65
CA TRP A 245 -1.73 -21.47 23.59
C TRP A 245 -3.15 -21.45 24.10
N ARG A 246 -4.06 -20.83 23.33
CA ARG A 246 -5.50 -20.83 23.64
C ARG A 246 -6.29 -21.29 22.44
N VAL A 247 -7.38 -22.00 22.71
CA VAL A 247 -8.40 -22.33 21.72
C VAL A 247 -9.64 -21.54 22.10
N MET A 248 -10.10 -20.67 21.20
CA MET A 248 -11.25 -19.83 21.49
C MET A 248 -12.19 -19.68 20.30
N LYS A 249 -13.47 -19.54 20.61
CA LYS A 249 -14.50 -19.20 19.62
C LYS A 249 -14.55 -17.68 19.48
N LEU A 250 -14.13 -17.18 18.32
CA LEU A 250 -14.20 -15.75 18.01
C LEU A 250 -15.64 -15.37 17.68
N ARG A 251 -16.05 -14.16 18.07
CA ARG A 251 -17.41 -13.65 17.82
C ARG A 251 -17.75 -13.74 16.33
N GLY A 252 -18.88 -14.34 15.98
CA GLY A 252 -19.31 -14.50 14.58
C GLY A 252 -18.65 -15.67 13.83
N ARG A 253 -17.94 -16.57 14.52
CA ARG A 253 -17.51 -17.87 13.98
C ARG A 253 -18.17 -19.02 14.73
N GLU A 254 -18.48 -20.09 14.00
CA GLU A 254 -18.90 -21.36 14.60
C GLU A 254 -17.71 -22.19 15.08
N THR A 255 -16.58 -22.12 14.36
CA THR A 255 -15.36 -22.89 14.60
C THR A 255 -14.39 -22.16 15.52
N SER A 256 -13.83 -22.89 16.49
CA SER A 256 -12.78 -22.38 17.36
C SER A 256 -11.47 -22.20 16.61
N VAL A 257 -10.69 -21.19 17.00
CA VAL A 257 -9.38 -20.87 16.45
C VAL A 257 -8.33 -21.12 17.52
N ARG A 258 -7.25 -21.79 17.14
CA ARG A 258 -6.07 -21.94 17.99
C ARG A 258 -5.15 -20.75 17.78
N ILE A 259 -4.79 -20.10 18.88
CA ILE A 259 -3.99 -18.87 18.89
C ILE A 259 -2.84 -19.01 19.88
N GLY A 260 -1.71 -18.40 19.54
CA GLY A 260 -0.57 -18.23 20.43
C GLY A 260 -0.55 -16.80 20.97
N ILE A 261 -0.37 -16.67 22.28
CA ILE A 261 -0.06 -15.42 22.95
C ILE A 261 1.45 -15.32 23.08
N ILE A 262 1.99 -14.18 22.70
CA ILE A 262 3.40 -13.85 22.72
C ILE A 262 3.55 -12.59 23.55
N LYS A 263 4.46 -12.63 24.54
CA LYS A 263 4.83 -11.49 25.36
C LYS A 263 6.27 -11.09 25.02
N SER A 264 6.51 -9.81 24.81
CA SER A 264 7.88 -9.31 24.69
C SER A 264 8.57 -9.47 26.05
N GLU A 265 9.79 -10.01 26.07
CA GLU A 265 10.62 -10.06 27.28
C GLU A 265 10.79 -8.62 27.81
N GLY A 266 10.12 -8.29 28.92
CA GLY A 266 10.08 -6.93 29.48
C GLY A 266 8.73 -6.47 30.05
N SER A 267 7.64 -7.24 29.87
CA SER A 267 6.34 -7.02 30.53
C SER A 267 6.18 -7.79 31.83
#